data_AF-A0A5X6ENQ5-F1
#
_entry.id   AF-A0A5X6ENQ5-F1
#
_cell.length_a   1.000
_cell.length_b   1.000
_cell.length_c   1.000
_cell.angle_alpha   90.00
_cell.angle_beta   90.00
_cell.angle_gamma   90.00
#
_symmetry.space_group_name_H-M   'P 1'
#
loop_
_entity.id
_entity.type
_entity.pdbx_description
1 polymer ?
#
loop_
_entity_poly.entity_id
_entity_poly.type
_entity_poly.pdbx_seq_one_letter_code
_entity_poly.pdbx_strand_id
1 'polypeptide(L)'
;MSISTTKRRNEEVNVGLSNRRKAEITAPKFDLFGETFEFAEIFSATVISSNPTNAQILVKTNDGDEKQISAYGIAVRNSHRIRLYELRKYSNDNSCVVYADALIINSNTGEYKVNLNRKTVIIPAFLTMLFHNASTASFFRVMPVPKWFYILFTLLCLASFIAFCSLLVGFKDGYVWDEHKYMWLTYFFSRIGSFVCIKWIKRRSERFDHKLRNLIDLVKR
;
A
#
# COMPACT_ATOMS: atom_id res chain seq x y z
N MET A 1 65.67 -19.27 -1.53
CA MET A 1 65.55 -17.92 -0.95
C MET A 1 64.13 -17.79 -0.41
N SER A 2 64.02 -17.67 0.91
CA SER A 2 62.82 -17.75 1.74
C SER A 2 62.23 -16.37 2.06
N ILE A 3 61.01 -16.37 2.64
CA ILE A 3 60.30 -15.27 3.38
C ILE A 3 59.34 -14.46 2.48
N SER A 4 58.06 -14.19 2.79
CA SER A 4 57.27 -14.30 4.03
C SER A 4 55.77 -14.42 3.71
N THR A 5 55.07 -15.27 4.46
CA THR A 5 53.62 -15.21 4.69
C THR A 5 53.25 -13.98 5.52
N THR A 6 52.31 -13.15 5.07
CA THR A 6 51.63 -12.19 5.95
C THR A 6 50.12 -12.37 5.91
N LYS A 7 49.68 -13.20 6.84
CA LYS A 7 48.36 -13.23 7.45
C LYS A 7 48.11 -11.85 8.11
N ARG A 8 47.07 -11.13 7.71
CA ARG A 8 46.35 -10.15 8.55
C ARG A 8 44.85 -10.34 8.28
N ARG A 9 44.13 -11.02 9.17
CA ARG A 9 43.27 -10.39 10.22
C ARG A 9 42.32 -9.41 9.52
N ASN A 10 41.05 -9.75 9.28
CA ASN A 10 40.04 -10.02 10.31
C ASN A 10 40.36 -9.27 11.60
N GLU A 11 40.46 -7.94 11.51
CA GLU A 11 40.39 -7.03 12.64
C GLU A 11 39.51 -5.85 12.20
N GLU A 12 38.25 -5.93 12.63
CA GLU A 12 37.58 -4.83 13.31
C GLU A 12 37.65 -3.47 12.63
N VAL A 13 36.82 -3.27 11.60
CA VAL A 13 36.14 -1.98 11.44
C VAL A 13 34.73 -2.15 11.99
N ASN A 14 34.68 -2.50 13.28
CA ASN A 14 33.49 -2.32 14.11
C ASN A 14 33.46 -0.83 14.53
N VAL A 15 33.48 0.05 13.53
CA VAL A 15 33.21 1.48 13.74
C VAL A 15 31.79 1.52 14.25
N GLY A 16 31.64 1.92 15.51
CA GLY A 16 30.40 1.87 16.27
C GLY A 16 29.23 2.49 15.49
N LEU A 17 28.54 1.65 14.71
CA LEU A 17 27.23 1.97 14.19
C LEU A 17 26.37 2.23 15.41
N SER A 18 25.81 3.43 15.50
CA SER A 18 24.85 3.78 16.55
C SER A 18 23.80 2.68 16.63
N ASN A 19 23.31 2.37 17.83
CA ASN A 19 22.29 1.34 18.03
C ASN A 19 21.08 1.54 17.10
N ARG A 20 20.79 2.81 16.74
CA ARG A 20 19.78 3.21 15.76
C ARG A 20 20.08 2.73 14.33
N ARG A 21 21.32 2.88 13.83
CA ARG A 21 21.71 2.34 12.52
C ARG A 21 21.80 0.82 12.52
N LYS A 22 22.22 0.19 13.61
CA LYS A 22 22.19 -1.29 13.74
C LYS A 22 20.75 -1.81 13.70
N ALA A 23 19.80 -1.15 14.38
CA ALA A 23 18.39 -1.48 14.32
C ALA A 23 17.79 -1.27 12.92
N GLU A 24 18.15 -0.17 12.23
CA GLU A 24 17.73 0.14 10.86
C GLU A 24 18.31 -0.84 9.80
N ILE A 25 19.43 -1.50 10.09
CA ILE A 25 20.00 -2.57 9.25
C ILE A 25 19.34 -3.94 9.52
N THR A 26 18.67 -4.11 10.67
CA THR A 26 18.11 -5.41 11.10
C THR A 26 16.59 -5.51 10.91
N ALA A 27 15.89 -4.38 10.78
CA ALA A 27 14.45 -4.36 10.53
C ALA A 27 14.13 -4.99 9.16
N PRO A 28 13.13 -5.89 9.07
CA PRO A 28 12.76 -6.49 7.81
C PRO A 28 12.28 -5.41 6.83
N LYS A 29 12.69 -5.52 5.57
CA LYS A 29 12.33 -4.59 4.49
C LYS A 29 11.89 -5.37 3.25
N PHE A 30 11.15 -4.72 2.37
CA PHE A 30 10.95 -5.24 1.02
C PHE A 30 11.00 -4.13 -0.02
N ASP A 31 11.53 -4.48 -1.19
CA ASP A 31 11.53 -3.61 -2.36
C ASP A 31 10.36 -3.97 -3.28
N LEU A 32 9.59 -2.97 -3.66
CA LEU A 32 8.53 -3.15 -4.65
C LEU A 32 8.30 -1.87 -5.44
N PHE A 33 8.28 -2.02 -6.77
CA PHE A 33 8.00 -0.92 -7.71
C PHE A 33 9.02 0.23 -7.66
N GLY A 34 10.29 -0.09 -7.36
CA GLY A 34 11.39 0.87 -7.28
C GLY A 34 11.45 1.66 -5.98
N GLU A 35 10.78 1.18 -4.94
CA GLU A 35 10.64 1.82 -3.63
C GLU A 35 10.83 0.76 -2.54
N THR A 36 11.46 1.15 -1.43
CA THR A 36 11.73 0.26 -0.28
C THR A 36 10.79 0.58 0.87
N PHE A 37 10.23 -0.46 1.47
CA PHE A 37 9.29 -0.36 2.59
C PHE A 37 9.83 -1.03 3.84
N GLU A 38 9.67 -0.36 4.98
CA GLU A 38 10.13 -0.84 6.29
C GLU A 38 9.12 -0.44 7.37
N PHE A 39 8.86 -1.33 8.33
CA PHE A 39 8.18 -0.95 9.56
C PHE A 39 9.21 -0.59 10.62
N ALA A 40 9.10 0.61 11.18
CA ALA A 40 9.89 1.02 12.33
C ALA A 40 8.99 1.06 13.57
N GLU A 41 9.43 0.45 14.67
CA GLU A 41 8.69 0.50 15.94
C GLU A 41 8.74 1.93 16.48
N ILE A 42 7.56 2.49 16.76
CA ILE A 42 7.43 3.80 17.39
C ILE A 42 7.53 3.62 18.91
N PHE A 43 6.73 2.70 19.46
CA PHE A 43 6.78 2.33 20.87
C PHE A 43 6.10 0.98 21.13
N SER A 44 6.41 0.41 22.30
CA SER A 44 5.68 -0.69 22.90
C SER A 44 5.06 -0.28 24.22
N ALA A 45 3.86 -0.78 24.48
CA ALA A 45 3.08 -0.40 25.65
C ALA A 45 2.22 -1.56 26.15
N THR A 46 1.77 -1.47 27.39
CA THR A 46 0.82 -2.40 28.01
C THR A 46 -0.54 -1.73 28.11
N VAL A 47 -1.60 -2.40 27.67
CA VAL A 47 -2.97 -1.89 27.73
C VAL A 47 -3.44 -1.85 29.18
N ILE A 48 -3.85 -0.68 29.64
CA ILE A 48 -4.44 -0.48 30.98
C ILE A 48 -5.94 -0.73 30.92
N SER A 49 -6.59 -0.07 29.96
CA SER A 49 -8.03 -0.18 29.74
C SER A 49 -8.36 -0.04 28.25
N SER A 50 -9.45 -0.68 27.84
CA SER A 50 -9.97 -0.59 26.47
C SER A 50 -11.42 -0.13 26.51
N ASN A 51 -11.74 0.91 25.75
CA ASN A 51 -13.12 1.32 25.52
C ASN A 51 -13.63 0.70 24.21
N PRO A 52 -14.49 -0.33 24.25
CA PRO A 52 -14.96 -1.02 23.05
C PRO A 52 -15.85 -0.13 22.17
N THR A 53 -16.49 0.91 22.72
CA THR A 53 -17.44 1.76 21.98
C THR A 53 -16.73 2.68 20.98
N ASN A 54 -15.55 3.19 21.34
CA ASN A 54 -14.79 4.15 20.49
C ASN A 54 -13.49 3.56 19.93
N ALA A 55 -13.25 2.25 20.13
CA ALA A 55 -12.00 1.57 19.75
C ALA A 55 -10.73 2.29 20.25
N GLN A 56 -10.83 3.02 21.36
CA GLN A 56 -9.71 3.72 21.99
C GLN A 56 -9.19 2.91 23.16
N ILE A 57 -7.88 2.89 23.33
CA ILE A 57 -7.20 2.15 24.38
C ILE A 57 -6.27 3.09 25.14
N LEU A 58 -6.28 2.96 26.46
CA LEU A 58 -5.31 3.60 27.34
C LEU A 58 -4.14 2.65 27.53
N VAL A 59 -2.94 3.11 27.24
CA VAL A 59 -1.74 2.27 27.25
C VAL A 59 -0.65 2.91 28.08
N LYS A 60 0.07 2.09 28.84
CA LYS A 60 1.25 2.49 29.61
C LYS A 60 2.50 2.07 28.85
N THR A 61 3.29 3.05 28.42
CA THR A 61 4.59 2.81 27.76
C THR A 61 5.60 2.24 28.75
N ASN A 62 6.70 1.67 28.25
CA ASN A 62 7.76 1.15 29.12
C ASN A 62 8.43 2.26 29.94
N ASP A 63 8.39 3.51 29.47
CA ASP A 63 8.92 4.69 30.17
C ASP A 63 8.01 5.16 31.32
N GLY A 64 6.84 4.53 31.49
CA GLY A 64 5.87 4.84 32.54
C GLY A 64 4.77 5.80 32.10
N ASP A 65 4.89 6.44 30.94
CA ASP A 65 3.88 7.38 30.43
C ASP A 65 2.59 6.68 30.02
N GLU A 66 1.46 7.29 30.37
CA GLU A 66 0.13 6.86 29.93
C GLU A 66 -0.28 7.64 28.68
N LYS A 67 -0.70 6.93 27.64
CA LYS A 67 -1.13 7.50 26.35
C LYS A 67 -2.45 6.88 25.92
N GLN A 68 -3.32 7.70 25.34
CA GLN A 68 -4.54 7.22 24.70
C GLN A 68 -4.30 7.11 23.19
N ILE A 69 -4.55 5.93 22.63
CA ILE A 69 -4.38 5.67 21.20
C ILE A 69 -5.60 4.95 20.63
N SER A 70 -5.79 5.04 19.31
CA SER A 70 -6.79 4.21 18.63
C SER A 70 -6.24 2.80 18.44
N ALA A 71 -7.03 1.80 18.84
CA ALA A 71 -6.76 0.40 18.62
C ALA A 71 -7.13 -0.05 17.19
N TYR A 72 -7.73 0.84 16.39
CA TYR A 72 -8.17 0.56 15.01
C TYR A 72 -9.07 -0.69 14.89
N GLY A 73 -9.78 -1.03 15.97
CA GLY A 73 -10.66 -2.19 16.07
C GLY A 73 -9.94 -3.54 16.31
N ILE A 74 -8.67 -3.55 16.73
CA ILE A 74 -8.00 -4.77 17.19
C ILE A 74 -8.55 -5.22 18.55
N ALA A 75 -8.72 -6.53 18.76
CA ALA A 75 -9.15 -7.05 20.04
C ALA A 75 -7.99 -7.01 21.03
N VAL A 76 -8.16 -6.25 22.10
CA VAL A 76 -7.20 -6.16 23.20
C VAL A 76 -7.91 -6.30 24.54
N ARG A 77 -7.19 -6.81 25.53
CA ARG A 77 -7.63 -6.86 26.92
C ARG A 77 -6.64 -6.10 27.78
N ASN A 78 -7.05 -5.80 28.99
CA ASN A 78 -6.15 -5.23 29.99
C ASN A 78 -4.94 -6.16 30.16
N SER A 79 -3.77 -5.56 30.39
CA SER A 79 -2.47 -6.23 30.48
C SER A 79 -1.90 -6.82 29.19
N HIS A 80 -2.58 -6.71 28.04
CA HIS A 80 -1.98 -7.08 26.76
C HIS A 80 -0.84 -6.13 26.40
N ARG A 81 0.26 -6.67 25.87
CA ARG A 81 1.35 -5.90 25.26
C ARG A 81 1.03 -5.62 23.80
N ILE A 82 1.19 -4.36 23.41
CA ILE A 82 1.04 -3.91 22.04
C ILE A 82 2.34 -3.29 21.54
N ARG A 83 2.54 -3.36 20.23
CA ARG A 83 3.60 -2.65 19.51
C ARG A 83 2.97 -1.82 18.40
N LEU A 84 3.38 -0.57 18.31
CA LEU A 84 2.94 0.35 17.27
C LEU A 84 4.09 0.62 16.31
N TYR A 85 3.82 0.52 15.02
CA TYR A 85 4.79 0.70 13.95
C TYR A 85 4.36 1.82 13.00
N GLU A 86 5.35 2.60 12.56
CA GLU A 86 5.23 3.47 11.39
C GLU A 86 5.73 2.73 10.15
N LEU A 87 5.09 2.99 9.01
CA LEU A 87 5.59 2.50 7.72
C LEU A 87 6.46 3.59 7.10
N ARG A 88 7.74 3.29 6.91
CA ARG A 88 8.67 4.13 6.18
C ARG A 88 8.74 3.67 4.74
N LYS A 89 8.66 4.63 3.83
CA LYS A 89 8.80 4.43 2.39
C LYS A 89 10.02 5.23 1.93
N TYR A 90 11.02 4.53 1.43
CA TYR A 90 12.23 5.13 0.88
C TYR A 90 12.18 5.09 -0.65
N SER A 91 12.33 6.27 -1.25
CA SER A 91 12.52 6.42 -2.69
C SER A 91 14.00 6.33 -3.05
N ASN A 92 14.29 6.00 -4.32
CA ASN A 92 15.66 5.96 -4.83
C ASN A 92 16.44 7.26 -4.63
N ASP A 93 15.75 8.40 -4.48
CA ASP A 93 16.36 9.72 -4.25
C ASP A 93 16.71 9.97 -2.78
N ASN A 94 16.80 8.92 -1.95
CA ASN A 94 16.98 8.98 -0.49
C ASN A 94 15.89 9.76 0.27
N SER A 95 14.79 10.14 -0.38
CA SER A 95 13.64 10.75 0.31
C SER A 95 12.86 9.67 1.06
N CYS A 96 12.56 9.95 2.33
CA CYS A 96 11.77 9.07 3.19
C CYS A 96 10.41 9.71 3.48
N VAL A 97 9.34 9.00 3.13
CA VAL A 97 7.98 9.35 3.50
C VAL A 97 7.55 8.44 4.64
N VAL A 98 7.14 9.04 5.76
CA VAL A 98 6.74 8.32 6.97
C VAL A 98 5.21 8.33 7.09
N TYR A 99 4.64 7.14 7.27
CA TYR A 99 3.24 6.95 7.59
C TYR A 99 3.13 6.52 9.06
N ALA A 100 2.80 7.48 9.92
CA ALA A 100 2.58 7.24 11.34
C ALA A 100 1.38 6.30 11.56
N ASP A 101 1.41 5.58 12.68
CA ASP A 101 0.36 4.67 13.14
C ASP A 101 -0.11 3.66 12.07
N ALA A 102 0.82 3.18 11.25
CA ALA A 102 0.51 2.33 10.10
C ALA A 102 0.09 0.90 10.48
N LEU A 103 0.63 0.39 11.59
CA LEU A 103 0.40 -0.99 12.03
C LEU A 103 0.41 -1.06 13.55
N ILE A 104 -0.64 -1.66 14.12
CA ILE A 104 -0.70 -2.05 15.53
C ILE A 104 -0.71 -3.58 15.62
N ILE A 105 0.14 -4.12 16.49
CA ILE A 105 0.24 -5.56 16.74
C ILE A 105 -0.02 -5.81 18.23
N ASN A 106 -0.92 -6.73 18.53
CA ASN A 106 -1.07 -7.29 19.86
C ASN A 106 -0.06 -8.44 19.99
N SER A 107 0.98 -8.24 20.80
CA SER A 107 2.06 -9.22 20.96
C SER A 107 1.61 -10.49 21.68
N ASN A 108 0.54 -10.43 22.48
CA ASN A 108 0.03 -11.60 23.21
C ASN A 108 -0.78 -12.53 22.33
N THR A 109 -1.68 -11.99 21.49
CA THR A 109 -2.55 -12.80 20.61
C THR A 109 -1.96 -12.99 19.22
N GLY A 110 -1.01 -12.12 18.83
CA GLY A 110 -0.50 -12.05 17.47
C GLY A 110 -1.48 -11.43 16.48
N GLU A 111 -2.64 -10.95 16.93
CA GLU A 111 -3.54 -10.19 16.06
C GLU A 111 -2.89 -8.86 15.67
N TYR A 112 -3.23 -8.35 14.48
CA TYR A 112 -2.71 -7.08 14.01
C TYR A 112 -3.76 -6.35 13.19
N LYS A 113 -3.63 -5.02 13.14
CA LYS A 113 -4.43 -4.16 12.27
C LYS A 113 -3.54 -3.20 11.52
N VAL A 114 -3.73 -3.17 10.19
CA VAL A 114 -3.08 -2.20 9.30
C VAL A 114 -4.00 -1.00 9.14
N ASN A 115 -3.52 0.18 9.50
CA ASN A 115 -4.22 1.46 9.36
C ASN A 115 -3.58 2.29 8.25
N LEU A 116 -3.61 1.77 7.02
CA LEU A 116 -3.16 2.48 5.84
C LEU A 116 -4.35 2.89 4.99
N ASN A 117 -4.39 4.16 4.59
CA ASN A 117 -5.47 4.70 3.78
C ASN A 117 -5.54 3.96 2.42
N ARG A 118 -6.75 3.59 2.00
CA ARG A 118 -7.01 2.95 0.72
C ARG A 118 -7.61 3.94 -0.27
N LYS A 119 -7.17 3.89 -1.51
CA LYS A 119 -7.75 4.62 -2.63
C LYS A 119 -8.51 3.62 -3.50
N THR A 120 -9.71 4.02 -3.93
CA THR A 120 -10.54 3.22 -4.83
C THR A 120 -10.66 3.92 -6.18
N VAL A 121 -10.43 3.18 -7.26
CA VAL A 121 -10.66 3.61 -8.64
C VAL A 121 -11.85 2.82 -9.17
N ILE A 122 -12.79 3.54 -9.79
CA ILE A 122 -14.06 3.00 -10.25
C ILE A 122 -14.16 3.24 -11.76
N ILE A 123 -14.56 2.20 -12.49
CA ILE A 123 -15.00 2.31 -13.87
C ILE A 123 -16.46 2.81 -13.87
N PRO A 124 -16.77 3.94 -14.53
CA PRO A 124 -18.14 4.43 -14.66
C PRO A 124 -19.11 3.38 -15.22
N ALA A 125 -20.38 3.44 -14.83
CA ALA A 125 -21.39 2.43 -15.18
C ALA A 125 -21.61 2.25 -16.70
N PHE A 126 -21.52 3.32 -17.50
CA PHE A 126 -21.63 3.24 -18.96
C PHE A 126 -20.50 2.44 -19.63
N LEU A 127 -19.43 2.12 -18.89
CA LEU A 127 -18.32 1.28 -19.31
C LEU A 127 -18.43 -0.18 -18.80
N THR A 128 -19.36 -0.49 -17.88
CA THR A 128 -19.41 -1.79 -17.19
C THR A 128 -20.41 -2.81 -17.74
N MET A 129 -21.30 -2.42 -18.67
CA MET A 129 -22.32 -3.30 -19.31
C MET A 129 -21.86 -4.70 -19.81
N LEU A 130 -20.60 -4.89 -20.21
CA LEU A 130 -20.06 -6.15 -20.73
C LEU A 130 -19.22 -6.93 -19.70
N PHE A 131 -18.77 -6.27 -18.62
CA PHE A 131 -17.80 -6.84 -17.68
C PHE A 131 -18.05 -6.36 -16.23
N HIS A 132 -19.08 -6.89 -15.60
CA HIS A 132 -19.52 -6.49 -14.26
C HIS A 132 -18.46 -6.65 -13.15
N ASN A 133 -17.61 -7.68 -13.22
CA ASN A 133 -16.69 -8.05 -12.12
C ASN A 133 -15.40 -7.20 -12.02
N ALA A 134 -15.18 -6.27 -12.95
CA ALA A 134 -13.96 -5.46 -13.00
C ALA A 134 -14.21 -3.96 -12.80
N SER A 135 -15.36 -3.59 -12.26
CA SER A 135 -15.80 -2.20 -12.15
C SER A 135 -15.04 -1.38 -11.10
N THR A 136 -14.37 -2.01 -10.13
CA THR A 136 -13.68 -1.30 -9.05
C THR A 136 -12.35 -1.94 -8.72
N ALA A 137 -11.37 -1.13 -8.32
CA ALA A 137 -10.13 -1.58 -7.71
C ALA A 137 -9.77 -0.70 -6.51
N SER A 138 -9.51 -1.33 -5.37
CA SER A 138 -9.04 -0.66 -4.16
C SER A 138 -7.59 -1.07 -3.89
N PHE A 139 -6.75 -0.09 -3.55
CA PHE A 139 -5.34 -0.31 -3.24
C PHE A 139 -4.88 0.68 -2.17
N PHE A 140 -3.80 0.34 -1.46
CA PHE A 140 -3.25 1.25 -0.46
C PHE A 140 -2.66 2.50 -1.11
N ARG A 141 -2.94 3.68 -0.56
CA ARG A 141 -2.44 4.97 -1.08
C ARG A 141 -0.91 5.06 -1.05
N VAL A 142 -0.28 4.28 -0.17
CA VAL A 142 1.19 4.18 -0.08
C VAL A 142 1.80 3.39 -1.25
N MET A 143 1.00 2.58 -1.96
CA MET A 143 1.45 1.81 -3.11
C MET A 143 1.90 2.75 -4.24
N PRO A 144 3.12 2.59 -4.78
CA PRO A 144 3.60 3.38 -5.90
C PRO A 144 2.78 3.11 -7.17
N VAL A 145 2.08 4.16 -7.63
CA VAL A 145 1.35 4.18 -8.89
C VAL A 145 1.94 5.27 -9.78
N PRO A 146 2.41 4.95 -10.99
CA PRO A 146 2.94 5.94 -11.92
C PRO A 146 1.91 7.03 -12.21
N LYS A 147 2.32 8.31 -12.23
CA LYS A 147 1.40 9.43 -12.51
C LYS A 147 0.69 9.28 -13.87
N TRP A 148 1.39 8.75 -14.87
CA TRP A 148 0.85 8.45 -16.20
C TRP A 148 -0.34 7.49 -16.19
N PHE A 149 -0.45 6.61 -15.19
CA PHE A 149 -1.61 5.72 -15.06
C PHE A 149 -2.92 6.51 -14.96
N TYR A 150 -2.95 7.55 -14.11
CA TYR A 150 -4.16 8.34 -13.92
C TYR A 150 -4.50 9.15 -15.16
N ILE A 151 -3.49 9.69 -15.84
CA ILE A 151 -3.67 10.42 -17.11
C ILE A 151 -4.26 9.48 -18.15
N LEU A 152 -3.62 8.33 -18.40
CA LEU A 152 -4.09 7.33 -19.36
C LEU A 152 -5.49 6.85 -19.04
N PHE A 153 -5.76 6.47 -17.79
CA PHE A 153 -7.07 5.99 -17.36
C PHE A 153 -8.17 7.06 -17.56
N THR A 154 -7.86 8.32 -17.25
CA THR A 154 -8.81 9.43 -17.42
C THR A 154 -9.08 9.69 -18.89
N LEU A 155 -8.05 9.69 -19.75
CA LEU A 155 -8.20 9.85 -21.20
C LEU A 155 -9.04 8.73 -21.82
N LEU A 156 -8.81 7.48 -21.40
CA LEU A 156 -9.61 6.35 -21.86
C LEU A 156 -11.08 6.48 -21.41
N CYS A 157 -11.33 6.86 -20.15
CA CYS A 157 -12.69 7.11 -19.68
C CYS A 157 -13.37 8.26 -20.45
N LEU A 158 -12.63 9.34 -20.72
CA LEU A 158 -13.14 10.51 -21.44
C LEU A 158 -13.46 10.18 -22.91
N ALA A 159 -12.57 9.47 -23.61
CA ALA A 159 -12.80 9.00 -24.96
C ALA A 159 -14.02 8.08 -25.05
N SER A 160 -14.18 7.19 -24.07
CA SER A 160 -15.36 6.32 -23.95
C SER A 160 -16.63 7.13 -23.77
N PHE A 161 -16.59 8.16 -22.93
CA PHE A 161 -17.74 9.01 -22.63
C PHE A 161 -18.17 9.82 -23.85
N ILE A 162 -17.22 10.46 -24.55
CA ILE A 162 -17.50 11.23 -25.76
C ILE A 162 -18.11 10.31 -26.83
N ALA A 163 -17.50 9.16 -27.08
CA ALA A 163 -18.01 8.21 -28.06
C ALA A 163 -19.43 7.70 -27.70
N PHE A 164 -19.69 7.43 -26.42
CA PHE A 164 -21.01 7.03 -25.95
C PHE A 164 -22.06 8.14 -26.18
N CYS A 165 -21.76 9.38 -25.82
CA CYS A 165 -22.64 10.53 -26.06
C CYS A 165 -22.89 10.78 -27.55
N SER A 166 -21.85 10.70 -28.38
CA SER A 166 -21.98 10.85 -29.84
C SER A 166 -22.84 9.75 -30.44
N LEU A 167 -22.68 8.50 -30.00
CA LEU A 167 -23.54 7.39 -30.43
C LEU A 167 -24.99 7.64 -30.04
N LEU A 168 -25.27 8.08 -28.80
CA LEU A 168 -26.63 8.42 -28.34
C LEU A 168 -27.31 9.49 -29.21
N VAL A 169 -26.58 10.51 -29.65
CA VAL A 169 -27.11 11.56 -30.53
C VAL A 169 -27.32 11.04 -31.97
N GLY A 170 -26.39 10.24 -32.49
CA GLY A 170 -26.47 9.65 -33.83
C GLY A 170 -27.60 8.63 -34.02
N PHE A 171 -28.18 8.10 -32.94
CA PHE A 171 -29.36 7.22 -33.04
C PHE A 171 -30.61 7.94 -33.60
N LYS A 172 -30.62 9.27 -33.70
CA LYS A 172 -31.78 10.05 -34.13
C LYS A 172 -32.05 10.00 -35.64
N ASP A 173 -31.04 9.80 -36.48
CA ASP A 173 -31.14 9.99 -37.94
C ASP A 173 -31.12 8.70 -38.79
N GLY A 174 -31.33 7.53 -38.17
CA GLY A 174 -31.33 6.24 -38.87
C GLY A 174 -29.94 5.61 -38.85
N TYR A 175 -29.88 4.39 -38.32
CA TYR A 175 -28.62 3.79 -37.87
C TYR A 175 -27.82 3.18 -39.03
N VAL A 176 -26.72 3.81 -39.43
CA VAL A 176 -25.77 3.23 -40.40
C VAL A 176 -24.40 3.05 -39.72
N TRP A 177 -24.03 1.80 -39.48
CA TRP A 177 -22.73 1.43 -38.88
C TRP A 177 -21.53 2.06 -39.61
N ASP A 178 -21.66 2.26 -40.92
CA ASP A 178 -20.62 2.80 -41.78
C ASP A 178 -20.34 4.29 -41.49
N GLU A 179 -21.34 5.07 -41.08
CA GLU A 179 -21.21 6.51 -40.79
C GLU A 179 -20.54 6.79 -39.43
N HIS A 180 -20.59 5.81 -38.51
CA HIS A 180 -20.11 5.98 -37.12
C HIS A 180 -19.12 4.91 -36.67
N LYS A 181 -18.52 4.16 -37.60
CA LYS A 181 -17.56 3.08 -37.33
C LYS A 181 -16.42 3.51 -36.41
N TYR A 182 -15.90 4.74 -36.58
CA TYR A 182 -14.83 5.27 -35.73
C TYR A 182 -15.27 5.56 -34.30
N MET A 183 -16.51 5.98 -34.07
CA MET A 183 -17.05 6.22 -32.73
C MET A 183 -17.26 4.89 -31.99
N TRP A 184 -17.78 3.89 -32.69
CA TRP A 184 -17.89 2.53 -32.15
C TRP A 184 -16.52 1.93 -31.80
N LEU A 185 -15.55 2.01 -32.71
CA LEU A 185 -14.18 1.54 -32.44
C LEU A 185 -13.57 2.28 -31.26
N THR A 186 -13.71 3.61 -31.22
CA THR A 186 -13.20 4.42 -30.10
C THR A 186 -13.83 3.98 -28.78
N TYR A 187 -15.14 3.80 -28.73
CA TYR A 187 -15.84 3.30 -27.55
C TYR A 187 -15.35 1.92 -27.11
N PHE A 188 -15.23 0.96 -28.03
CA PHE A 188 -14.77 -0.40 -27.70
C PHE A 188 -13.31 -0.43 -27.24
N PHE A 189 -12.39 0.25 -27.94
CA PHE A 189 -10.98 0.27 -27.57
C PHE A 189 -10.73 0.99 -26.25
N SER A 190 -11.37 2.14 -26.05
CA SER A 190 -11.22 2.91 -24.81
C SER A 190 -11.77 2.14 -23.59
N ARG A 191 -12.85 1.39 -23.79
CA ARG A 191 -13.39 0.45 -22.80
C ARG A 191 -12.46 -0.71 -22.48
N ILE A 192 -11.94 -1.39 -23.50
CA ILE A 192 -10.96 -2.49 -23.32
C ILE A 192 -9.72 -1.95 -22.60
N GLY A 193 -9.21 -0.79 -23.01
CA GLY A 193 -8.08 -0.12 -22.37
C GLY A 193 -8.34 0.18 -20.89
N SER A 194 -9.50 0.76 -20.57
CA SER A 194 -9.88 1.08 -19.19
C SER A 194 -9.95 -0.17 -18.30
N PHE A 195 -10.47 -1.27 -18.87
CA PHE A 195 -10.51 -2.56 -18.19
C PHE A 195 -9.12 -3.16 -17.95
N VAL A 196 -8.22 -3.07 -18.94
CA VAL A 196 -6.82 -3.50 -18.81
C VAL A 196 -6.13 -2.70 -17.70
N CYS A 197 -6.34 -1.38 -17.63
CA CYS A 197 -5.83 -0.53 -16.56
C CYS A 197 -6.30 -0.98 -15.17
N ILE A 198 -7.57 -1.33 -15.01
CA ILE A 198 -8.11 -1.81 -13.73
C ILE A 198 -7.58 -3.20 -13.37
N LYS A 199 -7.52 -4.13 -14.32
CA LYS A 199 -6.88 -5.43 -14.05
C LYS A 199 -5.41 -5.28 -13.66
N TRP A 200 -4.70 -4.36 -14.31
CA TRP A 200 -3.31 -4.07 -14.00
C TRP A 200 -3.15 -3.52 -12.57
N ILE A 201 -4.00 -2.57 -12.15
CA ILE A 201 -3.91 -2.02 -10.78
C ILE A 201 -4.31 -3.06 -9.73
N LYS A 202 -5.31 -3.92 -9.99
CA LYS A 202 -5.67 -5.03 -9.09
C LYS A 202 -4.50 -5.96 -8.85
N ARG A 203 -3.86 -6.43 -9.94
CA ARG A 203 -2.71 -7.35 -9.85
C ARG A 203 -1.53 -6.73 -9.09
N ARG A 204 -1.30 -5.42 -9.25
CA ARG A 204 -0.27 -4.70 -8.48
C ARG A 204 -0.64 -4.58 -7.00
N SER A 205 -1.90 -4.26 -6.72
CA SER A 205 -2.44 -4.19 -5.35
C SER A 205 -2.27 -5.52 -4.63
N GLU A 206 -2.65 -6.64 -5.26
CA GLU A 206 -2.48 -7.99 -4.71
C GLU A 206 -1.01 -8.31 -4.39
N ARG A 207 -0.09 -7.96 -5.29
CA ARG A 207 1.34 -8.15 -5.07
C ARG A 207 1.86 -7.30 -3.90
N PHE A 208 1.39 -6.06 -3.78
CA PHE A 208 1.74 -5.18 -2.66
C PHE A 208 1.17 -5.71 -1.34
N ASP A 209 -0.11 -6.09 -1.31
CA ASP A 209 -0.77 -6.67 -0.13
C ASP A 209 -0.05 -7.94 0.34
N HIS A 210 0.37 -8.80 -0.58
CA HIS A 210 1.14 -10.00 -0.24
C HIS A 210 2.50 -9.66 0.39
N LYS A 211 3.25 -8.72 -0.20
CA LYS A 211 4.55 -8.29 0.36
C LYS A 211 4.39 -7.60 1.72
N LEU A 212 3.37 -6.76 1.88
CA LEU A 212 3.05 -6.11 3.13
C LEU A 212 2.69 -7.13 4.23
N ARG A 213 1.89 -8.15 3.91
CA ARG A 213 1.56 -9.24 4.85
C ARG A 213 2.81 -10.02 5.28
N ASN A 214 3.65 -10.42 4.32
CA ASN A 214 4.89 -11.10 4.65
C ASN A 214 5.79 -10.24 5.55
N LEU A 215 5.84 -8.93 5.31
CA LEU A 215 6.58 -8.00 6.17
C LEU A 215 6.00 -7.95 7.59
N ILE A 216 4.67 -7.90 7.73
CA ILE A 216 3.99 -7.93 9.04
C ILE A 216 4.29 -9.24 9.76
N ASP A 217 4.25 -10.37 9.06
CA ASP A 217 4.55 -11.69 9.63
C ASP A 217 6.00 -11.79 10.14
N LEU A 218 6.94 -11.08 9.51
CA LEU A 218 8.32 -10.98 9.98
C LEU A 218 8.44 -10.11 11.24
N VAL A 219 7.75 -8.96 11.29
CA VAL A 219 7.77 -8.03 12.43
C VAL A 219 7.02 -8.59 13.65
N LYS A 220 6.03 -9.46 13.40
CA LYS A 220 5.24 -10.12 14.45
C LYS A 220 6.04 -11.19 15.22
N ARG A 221 7.02 -11.83 14.58
CA ARG A 221 7.89 -12.84 15.21
C ARG A 221 8.83 -12.19 16.23
#